data_AF-A0A0F8Y8Z5-F1
#
_entry.id   AF-A0A0F8Y8Z5-F1
#
_cell.length_a   1.000
_cell.length_b   1.000
_cell.length_c   1.000
_cell.angle_alpha   90.00
_cell.angle_beta   90.00
_cell.angle_gamma   90.00
#
_symmetry.space_group_name_H-M   'P 1'
#
loop_
_entity.id
_entity.type
_entity.pdbx_description
1 polymer ?
#
loop_
_entity_poly.entity_id
_entity_poly.type
_entity_poly.pdbx_seq_one_letter_code
_entity_poly.pdbx_strand_id
1 'polypeptide(L)'
;DTLPAQAGNNSFERMADIQGEIHFIWGKQDPHVPQQGRAKIYQQVVATGINYQWQEVNAQHAFMRDEGERYDPALAIAMYQQAVALFNRTL
;
A
#
# COMPACT_ATOMS: atom_id res chain seq x y z
N ASP A 1 8.82 -0.08 -11.96
CA ASP A 1 9.93 -0.58 -12.82
C ASP A 1 11.26 -0.70 -12.06
N THR A 2 11.24 -0.75 -10.72
CA THR A 2 12.44 -0.76 -9.88
C THR A 2 12.80 -2.14 -9.35
N LEU A 3 11.90 -3.13 -9.45
CA LEU A 3 12.12 -4.50 -9.01
C LEU A 3 12.02 -5.46 -10.19
N PRO A 4 12.93 -6.44 -10.32
CA PRO A 4 12.89 -7.40 -11.40
C PRO A 4 11.68 -8.32 -11.25
N ALA A 5 10.89 -8.41 -12.31
CA ALA A 5 9.84 -9.39 -12.51
C ALA A 5 9.90 -9.87 -13.96
N GLN A 6 9.39 -11.07 -14.24
CA GLN A 6 9.15 -11.48 -15.62
C GLN A 6 8.16 -10.50 -16.27
N ALA A 7 8.30 -10.25 -17.56
CA ALA A 7 7.38 -9.40 -18.31
C ALA A 7 5.94 -9.91 -18.14
N GLY A 8 5.00 -9.02 -17.80
CA GLY A 8 3.61 -9.38 -17.54
C GLY A 8 3.35 -9.96 -16.14
N ASN A 9 4.35 -10.08 -15.27
CA ASN A 9 4.22 -10.80 -13.99
C ASN A 9 4.48 -9.95 -12.74
N ASN A 10 4.55 -8.62 -12.86
CA ASN A 10 4.54 -7.76 -11.68
C ASN A 10 3.10 -7.46 -11.21
N SER A 11 2.95 -7.07 -9.95
CA SER A 11 1.64 -6.77 -9.35
C SER A 11 0.92 -5.60 -10.01
N PHE A 12 1.63 -4.70 -10.67
CA PHE A 12 1.03 -3.57 -11.39
C PHE A 12 0.34 -4.04 -12.68
N GLU A 13 1.02 -4.87 -13.47
CA GLU A 13 0.50 -5.45 -14.72
C GLU A 13 -0.61 -6.46 -14.45
N ARG A 14 -0.49 -7.24 -13.38
CA ARG A 14 -1.46 -8.27 -12.97
C ARG A 14 -2.53 -7.76 -12.02
N MET A 15 -2.67 -6.46 -11.87
CA MET A 15 -3.56 -5.89 -10.85
C MET A 15 -5.02 -6.34 -11.04
N ALA A 16 -5.47 -6.50 -12.29
CA ALA A 16 -6.83 -6.98 -12.60
C ALA A 16 -7.10 -8.43 -12.18
N ASP A 17 -6.06 -9.23 -11.91
CA ASP A 17 -6.21 -10.62 -11.48
C ASP A 17 -6.55 -10.73 -9.98
N ILE A 18 -6.47 -9.63 -9.23
CA ILE A 18 -6.69 -9.63 -7.78
C ILE A 18 -8.18 -9.83 -7.48
N GLN A 19 -8.50 -10.92 -6.79
CA GLN A 19 -9.87 -11.27 -6.39
C GLN A 19 -10.23 -10.83 -4.96
N GLY A 20 -9.23 -10.51 -4.13
CA GLY A 20 -9.41 -10.09 -2.73
C GLY A 20 -9.51 -8.57 -2.58
N GLU A 21 -9.94 -8.13 -1.39
CA GLU A 21 -9.83 -6.71 -1.01
C GLU A 21 -8.37 -6.36 -0.71
N ILE A 22 -7.89 -5.21 -1.21
CA ILE A 22 -6.57 -4.67 -0.88
C ILE A 22 -6.68 -3.38 -0.08
N HIS A 23 -5.94 -3.27 1.02
CA HIS A 23 -5.72 -2.01 1.71
C HIS A 23 -4.33 -1.46 1.41
N PHE A 24 -4.24 -0.38 0.65
CA PHE A 24 -3.00 0.34 0.39
C PHE A 24 -2.73 1.38 1.49
N ILE A 25 -1.55 1.33 2.10
CA ILE A 25 -1.09 2.28 3.13
C ILE A 25 0.23 2.90 2.68
N TRP A 26 0.26 4.23 2.57
CA TRP A 26 1.42 4.97 2.06
C TRP A 26 1.91 6.03 3.04
N GLY A 27 3.21 6.07 3.29
CA GLY A 27 3.87 7.24 3.87
C GLY A 27 4.15 8.29 2.80
N LYS A 28 3.60 9.51 2.94
CA LYS A 28 3.78 10.57 1.92
C LYS A 28 5.23 11.01 1.76
N GLN A 29 6.03 10.88 2.82
CA GLN A 29 7.45 11.20 2.89
C GLN A 29 8.35 10.00 2.56
N ASP A 30 7.78 8.86 2.13
CA ASP A 30 8.57 7.71 1.68
C ASP A 30 9.34 8.05 0.38
N PRO A 31 10.69 8.08 0.39
CA PRO A 31 11.49 8.40 -0.79
C PRO A 31 11.47 7.26 -1.84
N HIS A 32 11.10 6.04 -1.46
CA HIS A 32 11.05 4.88 -2.34
C HIS A 32 9.76 4.81 -3.16
N VAL A 33 8.71 5.51 -2.73
CA VAL A 33 7.43 5.58 -3.47
C VAL A 33 7.06 7.04 -3.72
N PRO A 34 7.72 7.71 -4.68
CA PRO A 34 7.46 9.12 -4.98
C PRO A 34 6.03 9.33 -5.47
N GLN A 35 5.55 10.58 -5.39
CA GLN A 35 4.18 10.96 -5.76
C GLN A 35 3.75 10.44 -7.13
N GLN A 36 4.62 10.52 -8.15
CA GLN A 36 4.32 10.02 -9.49
C GLN A 36 4.09 8.50 -9.51
N GLY A 37 4.88 7.74 -8.74
CA GLY A 37 4.70 6.30 -8.59
C GLY A 37 3.38 5.96 -7.91
N ARG A 38 3.04 6.65 -6.83
CA ARG A 38 1.74 6.48 -6.15
C ARG A 38 0.56 6.82 -7.05
N ALA A 39 0.65 7.93 -7.81
CA ALA A 39 -0.38 8.33 -8.76
C ALA A 39 -0.57 7.29 -9.87
N LYS A 40 0.52 6.73 -10.42
CA LYS A 40 0.46 5.64 -11.40
C LYS A 40 -0.26 4.41 -10.85
N ILE A 41 0.07 3.99 -9.63
CA ILE A 41 -0.61 2.86 -8.96
C ILE A 41 -2.09 3.18 -8.75
N TYR A 42 -2.42 4.36 -8.22
CA TYR A 42 -3.80 4.76 -7.99
C TYR A 42 -4.65 4.76 -9.27
N GLN A 43 -4.11 5.29 -10.37
CA GLN A 43 -4.78 5.25 -11.68
C GLN A 43 -5.04 3.81 -12.14
N GLN A 44 -4.10 2.90 -11.95
CA GLN A 44 -4.28 1.48 -12.30
C GLN A 44 -5.34 0.81 -11.43
N VAL A 45 -5.37 1.10 -10.13
CA VAL A 45 -6.40 0.60 -9.21
C VAL A 45 -7.79 1.07 -9.66
N VAL A 46 -7.93 2.35 -9.99
CA VAL A 46 -9.18 2.91 -10.53
C VAL A 46 -9.57 2.27 -11.86
N ALA A 47 -8.60 2.07 -12.77
CA ALA A 47 -8.85 1.49 -14.09
C ALA A 47 -9.25 0.01 -14.04
N THR A 48 -8.67 -0.75 -13.11
CA THR A 48 -8.95 -2.19 -12.95
C THR A 48 -10.21 -2.45 -12.12
N GLY A 49 -10.61 -1.51 -11.27
CA GLY A 49 -11.83 -1.63 -10.46
C GLY A 49 -11.76 -2.72 -9.39
N ILE A 50 -10.56 -3.13 -8.97
CA ILE A 50 -10.39 -4.08 -7.86
C ILE A 50 -11.05 -3.52 -6.59
N ASN A 51 -11.41 -4.39 -5.65
CA ASN A 51 -11.93 -3.94 -4.35
C ASN A 51 -10.76 -3.40 -3.49
N TYR A 52 -10.79 -2.12 -3.10
CA TYR A 52 -9.66 -1.52 -2.40
C TYR A 52 -10.02 -0.42 -1.40
N GLN A 53 -9.07 -0.18 -0.49
CA GLN A 53 -8.96 1.01 0.37
C GLN A 53 -7.63 1.72 0.08
N TRP A 54 -7.61 3.06 0.19
CA TRP A 54 -6.42 3.86 -0.06
C TRP A 54 -6.17 4.85 1.09
N GLN A 55 -5.06 4.67 1.81
CA GLN A 55 -4.68 5.50 2.94
C GLN A 55 -3.30 6.13 2.70
N GLU A 56 -3.22 7.45 2.81
CA GLU A 56 -1.94 8.18 2.86
C GLU A 56 -1.75 8.83 4.23
N VAL A 57 -0.57 8.74 4.81
CA VAL A 57 -0.22 9.29 6.13
C VAL A 57 1.04 10.16 6.05
N ASN A 58 1.21 11.07 7.02
CA ASN A 58 2.42 11.89 7.14
C ASN A 58 3.55 11.06 7.79
N ALA A 59 4.13 10.10 7.05
CA ALA A 59 5.19 9.24 7.55
C ALA A 59 6.22 8.87 6.47
N GLN A 60 7.41 8.42 6.91
CA GLN A 60 8.50 7.93 6.05
C GLN A 60 8.37 6.41 5.77
N HIS A 61 9.29 5.89 4.96
CA HIS A 61 9.42 4.44 4.75
C HIS A 61 9.55 3.67 6.07
N ALA A 62 8.84 2.54 6.17
CA ALA A 62 8.86 1.65 7.33
C ALA A 62 8.43 2.28 8.67
N PHE A 63 7.52 3.27 8.65
CA PHE A 63 7.05 3.95 9.87
C PHE A 63 6.31 3.06 10.88
N MET A 64 5.82 1.90 10.44
CA MET A 64 5.16 0.92 11.31
C MET A 64 6.14 -0.04 11.99
N ARG A 65 7.39 -0.09 11.53
CA ARG A 65 8.41 -1.00 12.08
C ARG A 65 8.88 -0.42 13.40
N ASP A 66 8.81 -1.21 14.46
CA ASP A 66 9.10 -0.87 15.86
C ASP A 66 10.59 -0.69 16.15
N GLU A 67 11.31 -0.06 15.22
CA GLU A 67 12.73 0.24 15.32
C GLU A 67 13.11 1.53 14.58
N GLY A 68 14.11 2.24 15.11
CA GLY A 68 14.72 3.41 14.47
C GLY A 68 13.88 4.68 14.52
N GLU A 69 14.44 5.77 14.00
CA GLU A 69 13.88 7.12 14.10
C GLU A 69 12.63 7.35 13.24
N ARG A 70 12.32 6.43 12.33
CA ARG A 70 11.17 6.52 11.43
C ARG A 70 9.90 5.96 12.07
N TYR A 71 10.03 5.21 13.17
CA TYR A 71 8.92 4.57 13.86
C TYR A 71 7.96 5.61 14.43
N ASP A 72 6.69 5.49 14.06
CA ASP A 72 5.60 6.26 14.67
C ASP A 72 4.63 5.26 15.35
N PRO A 73 4.69 5.13 16.68
CA PRO A 73 3.87 4.14 17.41
C PRO A 73 2.37 4.39 17.27
N ALA A 74 1.95 5.66 17.22
CA ALA A 74 0.54 6.01 17.13
C ALA A 74 -0.01 5.67 15.75
N LEU A 75 0.73 6.00 14.68
CA LEU A 75 0.36 5.59 13.33
C LEU A 75 0.43 4.08 13.15
N ALA A 76 1.44 3.40 13.72
CA ALA A 76 1.53 1.95 13.66
C ALA A 76 0.28 1.26 14.23
N ILE A 77 -0.15 1.66 15.43
CA ILE A 77 -1.38 1.13 16.06
C ILE A 77 -2.61 1.39 15.19
N ALA A 78 -2.76 2.62 14.68
CA ALA A 78 -3.90 2.96 13.82
C ALA A 78 -3.94 2.10 12.54
N MET A 79 -2.78 1.87 11.91
CA MET A 79 -2.68 1.04 10.70
C MET A 79 -2.94 -0.45 11.01
N TYR A 80 -2.50 -0.96 12.16
CA TYR A 80 -2.84 -2.32 12.60
C TYR A 80 -4.34 -2.50 12.83
N GLN A 81 -5.03 -1.52 13.40
CA GLN A 81 -6.49 -1.56 13.55
C GLN A 81 -7.19 -1.64 12.19
N GLN A 82 -6.69 -0.94 11.18
CA GLN A 82 -7.22 -1.02 9.81
C GLN A 82 -6.96 -2.39 9.17
N ALA A 83 -5.79 -3.00 9.43
CA ALA A 83 -5.49 -4.35 8.96
C ALA A 83 -6.39 -5.41 9.62
N VAL A 84 -6.65 -5.29 10.92
CA VAL A 84 -7.62 -6.15 11.63
C VAL A 84 -9.01 -5.98 11.04
N ALA A 85 -9.44 -4.74 10.78
CA ALA A 85 -10.73 -4.46 10.18
C ALA A 85 -10.88 -5.03 8.76
N LEU A 86 -9.81 -5.06 7.95
CA LEU A 86 -9.79 -5.70 6.64
C LEU A 86 -10.11 -7.20 6.75
N PHE A 87 -9.39 -7.91 7.63
CA PHE A 87 -9.53 -9.36 7.75
C PHE A 87 -10.85 -9.78 8.42
N ASN A 88 -11.34 -9.03 9.40
CA ASN A 88 -12.63 -9.31 10.06
C ASN A 88 -13.86 -9.26 9.12
N ARG A 89 -13.71 -8.76 7.89
CA ARG A 89 -14.81 -8.78 6.90
C ARG A 89 -15.01 -10.14 6.27
N THR A 90 -13.98 -10.99 6.24
CA THR A 90 -13.98 -12.23 5.45
C THR A 90 -13.34 -13.43 6.14
N LEU A 91 -12.65 -13.25 7.27
CA LEU A 91 -12.05 -14.31 8.09
C LEU A 91 -12.65 -14.30 9.50
#